data_AF-A0A8J4WZC0-F1
#
_entry.id   AF-A0A8J4WZC0-F1
#
_cell.length_a   1.000
_cell.length_b   1.000
_cell.length_c   1.000
_cell.angle_alpha   90.00
_cell.angle_beta   90.00
_cell.angle_gamma   90.00
#
_symmetry.space_group_name_H-M   'P 1'
#
loop_
_entity.id
_entity.type
_entity.pdbx_description
1 polymer ?
#
loop_
_entity_poly.entity_id
_entity_poly.type
_entity_poly.pdbx_seq_one_letter_code
_entity_poly.pdbx_strand_id
1 'polypeptide(L)'
;MDDDTLDCAKGFVRKLEDFEFVFLLYTYEQIFSETDVVFDIVQQRAMDVLYCKKRIESLLAFVKEKRSEGAFQAVYAKTADLTSDPQDEPMRKRRLTQLQDPQERYRNLYMAILDNILEQIPRRFSNLESMLFLELANPEKFDDMRQVFPEEAFQSVLKSYGHHFDSGRLRSELQVLYSDQDLQ
;
A
#
# COMPACT_ATOMS: atom_id res chain seq x y z
N MET A 1 25.43 -13.69 34.42
CA MET A 1 24.87 -13.13 33.17
C MET A 1 25.89 -13.40 32.10
N ASP A 2 25.43 -13.96 30.98
CA ASP A 2 26.29 -14.33 29.87
C ASP A 2 26.77 -13.06 29.15
N ASP A 3 28.09 -12.91 28.98
CA ASP A 3 28.71 -11.68 28.44
C ASP A 3 28.23 -11.43 26.99
N ASP A 4 27.97 -12.52 26.26
CA ASP A 4 27.38 -12.52 24.91
C ASP A 4 25.98 -11.89 24.90
N THR A 5 25.16 -12.16 25.92
CA THR A 5 23.81 -11.58 26.02
C THR A 5 23.88 -10.07 26.30
N LEU A 6 24.83 -9.64 27.12
CA LEU A 6 25.07 -8.22 27.43
C LEU A 6 25.55 -7.46 26.19
N ASP A 7 26.43 -8.06 25.40
CA ASP A 7 26.96 -7.43 24.20
C ASP A 7 25.94 -7.39 23.06
N CYS A 8 25.13 -8.43 22.87
CA CYS A 8 23.97 -8.38 21.97
C CYS A 8 22.98 -7.27 22.37
N ALA A 9 22.65 -7.16 23.65
CA ALA A 9 21.73 -6.12 24.14
C ALA A 9 22.27 -4.71 23.87
N LYS A 10 23.57 -4.46 24.13
CA LYS A 10 24.22 -3.18 23.77
C LYS A 10 24.17 -2.93 22.26
N GLY A 11 24.35 -3.97 21.45
CA GLY A 11 24.26 -3.88 19.99
C GLY A 11 22.88 -3.44 19.51
N PHE A 12 21.81 -4.01 20.08
CA PHE A 12 20.43 -3.61 19.76
C PHE A 12 20.12 -2.18 20.19
N VAL A 13 20.52 -1.79 21.41
CA VAL A 13 20.34 -0.41 21.89
C VAL A 13 21.01 0.58 20.93
N ARG A 14 22.26 0.32 20.54
CA ARG A 14 22.97 1.16 19.56
C ARG A 14 22.25 1.25 18.22
N LYS A 15 21.57 0.19 17.78
CA LYS A 15 20.80 0.23 16.52
C LYS A 15 19.49 1.00 16.67
N LEU A 16 18.87 0.97 17.84
CA LEU A 16 17.69 1.78 18.16
C LEU A 16 18.03 3.27 18.33
N GLU A 17 19.29 3.60 18.61
CA GLU A 17 19.81 4.98 18.67
C GLU A 17 20.40 5.47 17.33
N ASP A 18 20.50 4.61 16.32
CA ASP A 18 21.06 4.94 15.01
C ASP A 18 20.06 5.77 14.19
N PHE A 19 20.47 6.97 13.81
CA PHE A 19 19.61 7.91 13.09
C PHE A 19 19.03 7.31 11.81
N GLU A 20 19.84 6.62 11.00
CA GLU A 20 19.37 6.03 9.74
C GLU A 20 18.30 4.96 9.98
N PHE A 21 18.50 4.10 10.98
CA PHE A 21 17.52 3.08 11.34
C PHE A 21 16.20 3.71 11.80
N VAL A 22 16.25 4.66 12.72
CA VAL A 22 15.05 5.32 13.27
C VAL A 22 14.33 6.14 12.19
N PHE A 23 15.09 6.80 11.30
CA PHE A 23 14.55 7.53 10.16
C PHE A 23 13.77 6.62 9.22
N LEU A 24 14.37 5.47 8.86
CA LEU A 24 13.71 4.47 8.01
C LEU A 24 12.48 3.89 8.70
N LEU A 25 12.58 3.60 10.00
CA LEU A 25 11.47 3.08 10.78
C LEU A 25 10.27 4.03 10.76
N TYR A 26 10.47 5.33 11.02
CA TYR A 26 9.39 6.32 10.96
C TYR A 26 8.86 6.60 9.56
N THR A 27 9.71 6.48 8.55
CA THR A 27 9.29 6.59 7.15
C THR A 27 8.34 5.44 6.82
N TYR A 28 8.73 4.20 7.10
CA TYR A 28 7.92 3.02 6.81
C TYR A 28 6.70 2.88 7.72
N GLU A 29 6.77 3.26 8.99
CA GLU A 29 5.61 3.27 9.91
C GLU A 29 4.43 4.04 9.29
N GLN A 30 4.69 5.24 8.76
CA GLN A 30 3.66 6.08 8.15
C GLN A 30 3.09 5.50 6.85
N ILE A 31 3.89 4.72 6.12
CA ILE A 31 3.42 4.04 4.91
C ILE A 31 2.59 2.82 5.31
N PHE A 32 3.11 1.99 6.21
CA PHE A 32 2.51 0.74 6.62
C PHE A 32 1.19 0.92 7.38
N SER A 33 1.05 2.00 8.15
CA SER A 33 -0.21 2.32 8.82
C SER A 33 -1.39 2.43 7.84
N GLU A 34 -1.15 2.85 6.60
CA GLU A 34 -2.20 2.92 5.56
C GLU A 34 -2.19 1.69 4.64
N THR A 35 -1.02 1.14 4.28
CA THR A 35 -0.98 -0.02 3.39
C THR A 35 -1.58 -1.26 4.02
N ASP A 36 -1.42 -1.46 5.33
CA ASP A 36 -1.96 -2.64 6.03
C ASP A 36 -3.49 -2.62 6.01
N VAL A 37 -4.10 -1.46 6.28
CA VAL A 37 -5.56 -1.29 6.22
C VAL A 37 -6.08 -1.56 4.81
N VAL A 38 -5.42 -1.05 3.78
CA VAL A 38 -5.83 -1.29 2.39
C VAL A 38 -5.62 -2.75 1.99
N PHE A 39 -4.56 -3.38 2.46
CA PHE A 39 -4.29 -4.79 2.20
C PHE A 39 -5.40 -5.68 2.81
N ASP A 40 -5.78 -5.43 4.07
CA ASP A 40 -6.86 -6.15 4.74
C ASP A 40 -8.19 -5.99 3.99
N ILE A 41 -8.50 -4.77 3.54
CA ILE A 41 -9.71 -4.50 2.74
C ILE A 41 -9.70 -5.29 1.43
N VAL A 42 -8.59 -5.26 0.69
CA VAL A 42 -8.48 -5.95 -0.60
C VAL A 42 -8.61 -7.47 -0.43
N GLN A 43 -8.11 -8.01 0.69
CA GLN A 43 -8.27 -9.43 0.99
C GLN A 43 -9.71 -9.80 1.38
N GLN A 44 -10.36 -9.01 2.23
CA GLN A 44 -11.68 -9.32 2.76
C GLN A 44 -12.82 -9.01 1.77
N ARG A 45 -12.61 -8.04 0.87
CA ARG A 45 -13.64 -7.56 -0.08
C ARG A 45 -13.24 -7.78 -1.52
N ALA A 46 -12.56 -8.89 -1.82
CA ALA A 46 -12.04 -9.19 -3.16
C ALA A 46 -13.10 -9.20 -4.28
N MET A 47 -14.38 -9.45 -3.94
CA MET A 47 -15.51 -9.41 -4.88
C MET A 47 -16.09 -8.00 -5.08
N ASP A 48 -15.66 -6.99 -4.31
CA ASP A 48 -16.00 -5.59 -4.53
C ASP A 48 -14.81 -4.85 -5.14
N VAL A 49 -14.58 -5.14 -6.43
CA VAL A 49 -13.41 -4.71 -7.19
C VAL A 49 -13.35 -3.19 -7.29
N LEU A 50 -14.50 -2.54 -7.52
CA LEU A 50 -14.57 -1.07 -7.57
C LEU A 50 -14.24 -0.42 -6.22
N TYR A 51 -14.71 -1.00 -5.10
CA TYR A 51 -14.33 -0.52 -3.78
C TYR A 51 -12.83 -0.69 -3.52
N CYS A 52 -12.28 -1.87 -3.83
CA CYS A 52 -10.85 -2.14 -3.72
C CYS A 52 -10.02 -1.13 -4.52
N LYS A 53 -10.43 -0.85 -5.77
CA LYS A 53 -9.78 0.14 -6.64
C LYS A 53 -9.76 1.52 -5.99
N LYS A 54 -10.91 2.00 -5.50
CA LYS A 54 -11.00 3.31 -4.82
C LYS A 54 -10.08 3.39 -3.61
N ARG A 55 -9.95 2.30 -2.84
CA ARG A 55 -9.04 2.26 -1.67
C ARG A 55 -7.57 2.32 -2.08
N ILE A 56 -7.18 1.65 -3.16
CA ILE A 56 -5.83 1.73 -3.72
C ILE A 56 -5.53 3.13 -4.27
N GLU A 57 -6.49 3.76 -4.96
CA GLU A 57 -6.37 5.15 -5.43
C GLU A 57 -6.22 6.13 -4.25
N SER A 58 -6.96 5.91 -3.16
CA SER A 58 -6.83 6.70 -1.93
C SER A 58 -5.46 6.54 -1.29
N LEU A 59 -4.92 5.31 -1.25
CA LEU A 59 -3.55 5.05 -0.79
C LEU A 59 -2.51 5.77 -1.64
N LEU A 60 -2.66 5.77 -2.97
CA LEU A 60 -1.77 6.51 -3.87
C LEU A 60 -1.82 8.02 -3.61
N ALA A 61 -3.01 8.58 -3.36
CA ALA A 61 -3.15 9.98 -3.00
C ALA A 61 -2.45 10.30 -1.66
N PHE A 62 -2.62 9.44 -0.66
CA PHE A 62 -1.93 9.54 0.62
C PHE A 62 -0.40 9.53 0.47
N VAL A 63 0.17 8.56 -0.27
CA VAL A 63 1.62 8.48 -0.48
C VAL A 63 2.14 9.70 -1.25
N LYS A 64 1.36 10.26 -2.19
CA LYS A 64 1.71 11.51 -2.89
C LYS A 64 1.75 12.70 -1.93
N GLU A 65 0.80 12.81 -1.01
CA GLU A 65 0.78 13.88 0.00
C GLU A 65 2.00 13.83 0.93
N LYS A 66 2.45 12.61 1.28
CA LYS A 66 3.67 12.40 2.06
C LYS A 66 4.94 12.88 1.37
N ARG A 67 4.94 13.16 0.07
CA ARG A 67 6.08 13.79 -0.62
C ARG A 67 6.26 15.28 -0.31
N SER A 68 5.34 15.89 0.44
CA SER A 68 5.49 17.28 0.82
C SER A 68 6.74 17.49 1.67
N GLU A 69 7.37 18.67 1.52
CA GLU A 69 8.53 19.03 2.32
C GLU A 69 8.20 19.01 3.82
N GLY A 70 6.98 19.44 4.19
CA GLY A 70 6.52 19.39 5.59
C GLY A 70 6.49 17.98 6.18
N ALA A 71 6.07 16.97 5.39
CA ALA A 71 6.06 15.58 5.84
C ALA A 71 7.49 15.04 6.04
N PHE A 72 8.40 15.34 5.11
CA PHE A 72 9.82 15.01 5.28
C PHE A 72 10.40 15.65 6.55
N GLN A 73 10.20 16.97 6.73
CA GLN A 73 10.73 17.70 7.88
C GLN A 73 10.17 17.15 9.20
N ALA A 74 8.90 16.75 9.24
CA ALA A 74 8.32 16.11 10.42
C ALA A 74 9.00 14.78 10.78
N VAL A 75 9.34 13.95 9.78
CA VAL A 75 10.07 12.68 10.00
C VAL A 75 11.50 12.96 10.46
N TYR A 76 12.18 13.88 9.78
CA TYR A 76 13.56 14.23 10.06
C TYR A 76 13.71 14.80 11.48
N ALA A 77 12.91 15.80 11.83
CA ALA A 77 12.95 16.43 13.15
C ALA A 77 12.64 15.42 14.27
N LYS A 78 11.60 14.59 14.10
CA LYS A 78 11.27 13.53 15.07
C LYS A 78 12.42 12.54 15.26
N THR A 79 13.12 12.20 14.18
CA THR A 79 14.29 11.31 14.25
C THR A 79 15.46 11.99 14.97
N ALA A 80 15.73 13.26 14.66
CA ALA A 80 16.77 14.05 15.30
C ALA A 80 16.52 14.23 16.80
N ASP A 81 15.26 14.41 17.22
CA ASP A 81 14.88 14.52 18.64
C ASP A 81 15.11 13.23 19.43
N LEU A 82 14.99 12.06 18.79
CA LEU A 82 15.09 10.75 19.43
C LEU A 82 16.49 10.14 19.35
N THR A 83 17.35 10.68 18.49
CA THR A 83 18.70 10.18 18.24
C THR A 83 19.70 11.33 18.29
N SER A 84 20.91 11.16 17.76
CA SER A 84 21.85 12.27 17.56
C SER A 84 21.73 12.78 16.13
N ASP A 85 21.51 14.09 15.94
CA ASP A 85 21.43 14.66 14.59
C ASP A 85 22.76 14.43 13.85
N PRO A 86 22.73 13.82 12.66
CA PRO A 86 23.89 13.72 11.78
C PRO A 86 24.52 15.07 11.48
N GLN A 87 23.80 16.19 11.61
CA GLN A 87 24.27 17.56 11.51
C GLN A 87 25.19 18.00 12.68
N ASP A 88 25.15 17.32 13.82
CA ASP A 88 25.98 17.64 15.00
C ASP A 88 27.25 16.76 15.11
N GLU A 89 27.39 15.76 14.24
CA GLU A 89 28.55 14.85 14.25
C GLU A 89 29.87 15.58 13.93
N PRO A 90 30.95 15.36 14.71
CA PRO A 90 32.20 16.07 14.56
C PRO A 90 32.82 15.83 13.18
N MET A 91 33.29 16.92 12.56
CA MET A 91 33.81 16.99 11.18
C MET A 91 34.88 15.93 10.83
N ARG A 92 35.60 15.38 11.82
CA ARG A 92 36.58 14.29 11.63
C ARG A 92 35.95 12.96 11.21
N LYS A 93 34.72 12.65 11.63
CA LYS A 93 33.98 11.43 11.21
C LYS A 93 33.32 11.59 9.84
N ARG A 94 32.95 12.82 9.45
CA ARG A 94 32.31 13.14 8.15
C ARG A 94 33.22 12.97 6.94
N ARG A 95 34.53 13.17 7.14
CA ARG A 95 35.54 13.35 6.07
C ARG A 95 35.88 12.12 5.23
N LEU A 96 35.38 10.93 5.57
CA LEU A 96 35.71 9.72 4.81
C LEU A 96 34.59 9.26 3.86
N THR A 97 33.35 9.77 3.98
CA THR A 97 32.20 9.21 3.27
C THR A 97 31.11 10.21 2.80
N GLN A 98 31.12 11.48 3.20
CA GLN A 98 29.98 12.38 2.90
C GLN A 98 30.43 13.77 2.40
N LEU A 99 30.32 13.97 1.08
CA LEU A 99 30.45 15.29 0.41
C LEU A 99 29.13 16.08 0.41
N GLN A 100 28.02 15.45 0.79
CA GLN A 100 26.67 16.00 0.74
C GLN A 100 26.16 16.37 2.14
N ASP A 101 25.33 17.41 2.24
CA ASP A 101 24.62 17.75 3.46
C ASP A 101 23.78 16.56 3.96
N PRO A 102 23.90 16.14 5.24
CA PRO A 102 23.18 14.98 5.75
C PRO A 102 21.66 15.08 5.57
N GLN A 103 21.09 16.27 5.78
CA GLN A 103 19.65 16.49 5.63
C GLN A 103 19.23 16.32 4.17
N GLU A 104 19.98 16.86 3.22
CA GLU A 104 19.74 16.64 1.79
C GLU A 104 19.84 15.15 1.39
N ARG A 105 20.81 14.41 1.96
CA ARG A 105 20.93 12.96 1.74
C ARG A 105 19.67 12.20 2.20
N TYR A 106 19.19 12.47 3.42
CA TYR A 106 17.99 11.83 3.96
C TYR A 106 16.72 12.28 3.24
N ARG A 107 16.67 13.52 2.76
CA ARG A 107 15.61 14.02 1.89
C ARG A 107 15.54 13.22 0.59
N ASN A 108 16.68 13.01 -0.07
CA ASN A 108 16.74 12.23 -1.30
C ASN A 108 16.35 10.77 -1.06
N LEU A 109 16.79 10.16 0.05
CA LEU A 109 16.38 8.82 0.45
C LEU A 109 14.86 8.72 0.68
N TYR A 110 14.28 9.65 1.42
CA TYR A 110 12.85 9.73 1.68
C TYR A 110 12.04 9.80 0.39
N MET A 111 12.42 10.72 -0.51
CA MET A 111 11.76 10.86 -1.81
C MET A 111 11.90 9.59 -2.65
N ALA A 112 13.08 8.97 -2.68
CA ALA A 112 13.31 7.73 -3.43
C ALA A 112 12.44 6.56 -2.91
N ILE A 113 12.24 6.45 -1.60
CA ILE A 113 11.35 5.44 -1.00
C ILE A 113 9.91 5.68 -1.47
N LEU A 114 9.42 6.92 -1.37
CA LEU A 114 8.06 7.26 -1.80
C LEU A 114 7.86 7.09 -3.30
N ASP A 115 8.85 7.46 -4.11
CA ASP A 115 8.85 7.24 -5.57
C ASP A 115 8.73 5.76 -5.91
N ASN A 116 9.52 4.91 -5.24
CA ASN A 116 9.45 3.48 -5.44
C ASN A 116 8.05 2.94 -5.10
N ILE A 117 7.48 3.34 -3.96
CA ILE A 117 6.15 2.88 -3.55
C ILE A 117 5.06 3.34 -4.53
N LEU A 118 5.13 4.59 -5.00
CA LEU A 118 4.21 5.12 -6.00
C LEU A 118 4.30 4.41 -7.34
N GLU A 119 5.47 3.87 -7.70
CA GLU A 119 5.66 3.06 -8.90
C GLU A 119 5.18 1.61 -8.71
N GLN A 120 5.40 1.02 -7.53
CA GLN A 120 5.09 -0.39 -7.26
C GLN A 120 3.60 -0.64 -6.99
N ILE A 121 2.89 0.26 -6.31
CA ILE A 121 1.46 0.07 -6.01
C ILE A 121 0.62 -0.13 -7.30
N PRO A 122 0.71 0.75 -8.33
CA PRO A 122 -0.07 0.58 -9.55
C PRO A 122 0.33 -0.69 -10.33
N ARG A 123 1.62 -1.05 -10.32
CA ARG A 123 2.10 -2.29 -10.96
C ARG A 123 1.52 -3.53 -10.28
N ARG A 124 1.49 -3.56 -8.95
CA ARG A 124 0.95 -4.68 -8.18
C ARG A 124 -0.54 -4.91 -8.46
N PHE A 125 -1.30 -3.82 -8.65
CA PHE A 125 -2.75 -3.85 -8.84
C PHE A 125 -3.19 -3.60 -10.28
N SER A 126 -2.30 -3.71 -11.27
CA SER A 126 -2.60 -3.42 -12.68
C SER A 126 -3.74 -4.28 -13.25
N ASN A 127 -3.89 -5.50 -12.72
CA ASN A 127 -4.87 -6.47 -13.18
C ASN A 127 -6.18 -6.43 -12.38
N LEU A 128 -6.32 -5.49 -11.44
CA LEU A 128 -7.53 -5.42 -10.62
C LEU A 128 -8.77 -5.17 -11.47
N GLU A 129 -8.68 -4.30 -12.48
CA GLU A 129 -9.80 -4.01 -13.38
C GLU A 129 -10.21 -5.22 -14.23
N SER A 130 -9.26 -6.10 -14.59
CA SER A 130 -9.61 -7.32 -15.32
C SER A 130 -10.34 -8.34 -14.44
N MET A 131 -10.38 -8.13 -13.13
CA MET A 131 -11.14 -8.95 -12.18
C MET A 131 -12.55 -8.42 -11.92
N LEU A 132 -12.99 -7.34 -12.59
CA LEU A 132 -14.33 -6.75 -12.39
C LEU A 132 -15.47 -7.77 -12.49
N PHE A 133 -15.29 -8.84 -13.25
CA PHE A 133 -16.26 -9.93 -13.33
C PHE A 133 -16.58 -10.61 -12.00
N LEU A 134 -15.69 -10.55 -11.00
CA LEU A 134 -15.93 -11.12 -9.67
C LEU A 134 -17.13 -10.45 -9.00
N GLU A 135 -17.49 -9.21 -9.38
CA GLU A 135 -18.67 -8.54 -8.86
C GLU A 135 -19.96 -9.31 -9.20
N LEU A 136 -20.01 -10.04 -10.33
CA LEU A 136 -21.18 -10.85 -10.71
C LEU A 136 -21.53 -11.94 -9.70
N ALA A 137 -20.55 -12.34 -8.86
CA ALA A 137 -20.73 -13.36 -7.85
C ALA A 137 -20.82 -12.77 -6.43
N ASN A 138 -21.01 -11.46 -6.29
CA ASN A 138 -21.09 -10.78 -4.99
C ASN A 138 -22.55 -10.74 -4.48
N PRO A 139 -22.91 -11.55 -3.46
CA PRO A 139 -24.28 -11.61 -2.96
C PRO A 139 -24.77 -10.28 -2.38
N GLU A 140 -23.85 -9.50 -1.79
CA GLU A 140 -24.16 -8.19 -1.20
C GLU A 140 -24.69 -7.18 -2.24
N LYS A 141 -24.49 -7.44 -3.54
CA LYS A 141 -24.93 -6.59 -4.66
C LYS A 141 -26.08 -7.19 -5.47
N PHE A 142 -26.59 -8.37 -5.12
CA PHE A 142 -27.60 -9.06 -5.95
C PHE A 142 -28.91 -8.27 -6.06
N ASP A 143 -29.35 -7.59 -4.99
CA ASP A 143 -30.53 -6.73 -5.03
C ASP A 143 -30.38 -5.60 -6.06
N ASP A 144 -29.21 -4.93 -6.08
CA ASP A 144 -28.91 -3.88 -7.04
C ASP A 144 -28.82 -4.45 -8.47
N MET A 145 -28.15 -5.59 -8.63
CA MET A 145 -27.94 -6.26 -9.92
C MET A 145 -29.24 -6.82 -10.53
N ARG A 146 -30.21 -7.17 -9.69
CA ARG A 146 -31.55 -7.58 -10.10
C ARG A 146 -32.31 -6.42 -10.74
N GLN A 147 -32.19 -5.22 -10.17
CA GLN A 147 -32.82 -4.02 -10.71
C GLN A 147 -32.11 -3.53 -11.98
N VAL A 148 -30.78 -3.52 -11.96
CA VAL A 148 -29.94 -3.06 -13.07
C VAL A 148 -28.86 -4.09 -13.33
N PHE A 149 -28.97 -4.79 -14.47
CA PHE A 149 -28.00 -5.81 -14.82
C PHE A 149 -26.58 -5.21 -14.97
N PRO A 150 -25.55 -5.81 -14.34
CA PRO A 150 -24.18 -5.27 -14.30
C PRO A 150 -23.44 -5.52 -15.63
N GLU A 151 -23.75 -4.69 -16.64
CA GLU A 151 -23.22 -4.87 -18.00
C GLU A 151 -21.68 -4.81 -18.05
N GLU A 152 -21.05 -3.89 -17.31
CA GLU A 152 -19.58 -3.75 -17.32
C GLU A 152 -18.86 -5.00 -16.77
N ALA A 153 -19.35 -5.55 -15.66
CA ALA A 153 -18.81 -6.78 -15.08
C ALA A 153 -19.08 -7.99 -16.00
N PHE A 154 -20.23 -8.02 -16.65
CA PHE A 154 -20.56 -9.05 -17.63
C PHE A 154 -19.65 -9.01 -18.86
N GLN A 155 -19.40 -7.82 -19.42
CA GLN A 155 -18.44 -7.64 -20.51
C GLN A 155 -17.02 -8.02 -20.08
N SER A 156 -16.66 -7.80 -18.81
CA SER A 156 -15.37 -8.24 -18.26
C SER A 156 -15.20 -9.77 -18.29
N VAL A 157 -16.27 -10.55 -17.99
CA VAL A 157 -16.27 -12.01 -18.18
C VAL A 157 -16.07 -12.36 -19.64
N LEU A 158 -16.86 -11.76 -20.54
CA LEU A 158 -16.80 -12.11 -21.96
C LEU A 158 -15.44 -11.80 -22.57
N LYS A 159 -14.81 -10.71 -22.15
CA LYS A 159 -13.46 -10.35 -22.60
C LYS A 159 -12.41 -11.36 -22.11
N SER A 160 -12.52 -11.84 -20.88
CA SER A 160 -11.50 -12.69 -20.25
C SER A 160 -11.72 -14.19 -20.52
N TYR A 161 -12.98 -14.63 -20.55
CA TYR A 161 -13.40 -16.03 -20.56
C TYR A 161 -14.54 -16.32 -21.55
N GLY A 162 -14.93 -15.39 -22.42
CA GLY A 162 -16.10 -15.53 -23.28
C GLY A 162 -16.10 -16.77 -24.18
N HIS A 163 -14.93 -17.32 -24.52
CA HIS A 163 -14.82 -18.57 -25.28
C HIS A 163 -15.28 -19.83 -24.52
N HIS A 164 -15.45 -19.74 -23.20
CA HIS A 164 -15.97 -20.82 -22.36
C HIS A 164 -17.47 -20.73 -22.09
N PHE A 165 -18.11 -19.61 -22.46
CA PHE A 165 -19.50 -19.33 -22.10
C PHE A 165 -20.37 -19.08 -23.34
N ASP A 166 -21.59 -19.61 -23.32
CA ASP A 166 -22.66 -19.07 -24.14
C ASP A 166 -23.16 -17.80 -23.46
N SER A 167 -22.95 -16.64 -24.10
CA SER A 167 -23.25 -15.33 -23.50
C SER A 167 -24.74 -15.15 -23.21
N GLY A 168 -25.62 -15.66 -24.08
CA GLY A 168 -27.06 -15.57 -23.87
C GLY A 168 -27.48 -16.40 -22.65
N ARG A 169 -26.98 -17.63 -22.58
CA ARG A 169 -27.26 -18.54 -21.46
C ARG A 169 -26.69 -18.02 -20.14
N LEU A 170 -25.44 -17.56 -20.11
CA LEU A 170 -24.81 -17.01 -18.91
C LEU A 170 -25.60 -15.81 -18.38
N ARG A 171 -26.05 -14.91 -19.26
CA ARG A 171 -26.87 -13.76 -18.87
C ARG A 171 -28.17 -14.21 -18.21
N SER A 172 -28.87 -15.18 -18.82
CA SER A 172 -30.11 -15.71 -18.25
C SER A 172 -29.89 -16.39 -16.90
N GLU A 173 -28.83 -17.19 -16.76
CA GLU A 173 -28.49 -17.85 -15.49
C GLU A 173 -28.18 -16.83 -14.38
N LEU A 174 -27.43 -15.77 -14.68
CA LEU A 174 -27.15 -14.68 -13.73
C LEU A 174 -28.42 -13.91 -13.33
N GLN A 175 -29.36 -13.66 -14.25
CA GLN A 175 -30.63 -12.99 -13.92
C GLN A 175 -31.51 -13.82 -12.98
N VAL A 176 -31.50 -15.14 -13.15
CA VAL A 176 -32.17 -16.06 -12.23
C VAL A 176 -31.47 -16.04 -10.88
N LEU A 177 -30.12 -16.13 -10.86
CA LEU A 177 -29.31 -16.08 -9.64
C LEU A 177 -29.62 -14.83 -8.80
N TYR A 178 -29.67 -13.65 -9.42
CA TYR A 178 -29.94 -12.39 -8.69
C TYR A 178 -31.39 -12.28 -8.18
N SER A 179 -32.29 -13.12 -8.68
CA SER A 179 -33.69 -13.16 -8.24
C SER A 179 -33.97 -14.22 -7.18
N ASP A 180 -32.99 -15.07 -6.87
CA ASP A 180 -33.09 -16.14 -5.89
C ASP A 180 -32.92 -15.59 -4.47
N GLN A 181 -33.96 -15.74 -3.64
CA GLN A 181 -33.99 -15.23 -2.27
C GLN A 181 -33.20 -16.11 -1.30
N ASP A 182 -32.90 -17.35 -1.65
CA ASP A 182 -32.16 -18.28 -0.78
C ASP A 182 -30.65 -17.96 -0.75
N LEU A 183 -30.18 -17.11 -1.67
CA LEU A 183 -28.78 -16.69 -1.82
C LEU A 183 -28.54 -15.22 -1.41
N GLN A 184 -29.56 -14.58 -0.83
CA GLN A 184 -29.51 -13.22 -0.26
C GLN A 184 -29.37 -13.28 1.27
#